data_AF-A0A6V7W9Q7-F1
#
_entry.id   AF-A0A6V7W9Q7-F1
#
_cell.length_a   1.000
_cell.length_b   1.000
_cell.length_c   1.000
_cell.angle_alpha   90.00
_cell.angle_beta   90.00
_cell.angle_gamma   90.00
#
_symmetry.space_group_name_H-M   'P 1'
#
loop_
_entity.id
_entity.type
_entity.pdbx_description
1 polymer ?
#
loop_
_entity_poly.entity_id
_entity_poly.type
_entity_poly.pdbx_seq_one_letter_code
_entity_poly.pdbx_strand_id
1 'polypeptide(L)'
;MSGAEVSYHSTIGKPALAFNNTIKLGRYLGCVHPVASEVWSCILTRSTDDIVQAVSPTSVPSIPIEFNRYLFLPTVDGKELTAHPLWLLNNVKNGLSNPFTVPYLTGLNKEDGIEAILEDRTLGEFTDFLQITHLYMKSWITEYAFRHNYTMNREAIIEAIESFYTYWPDPSDVWNIRQRFIELITDTFYVQPISQSAHLHSESGSRTWMYVNSYNFSAQREALGILPSPLFPSWTGSCHECDLYLLFGFPFMPQHLLPPQLASVEWLQVDRNASQLFSSFIRQFVKYSDPNLPLDGSWSAHQPRAHWFLQFNYSSGQSLHSPGILKKDYRFEEVAFWNNYLPALVNYMTTTFPPEEGSVRNELTLFKGLFGICLIFGIILIVITLSLGYNVCTRDLQIIEENRTKENWKNTRRLTSPPFIERREEFERVSNF
;
A
#
# COMPACT_ATOMS: atom_id res chain seq x y z
N MET A 1 8.70 21.98 0.21
CA MET A 1 9.15 21.80 1.60
C MET A 1 8.34 20.65 2.14
N SER A 2 8.99 19.59 2.61
CA SER A 2 8.37 18.38 3.17
C SER A 2 7.21 17.84 2.36
N GLY A 3 7.40 17.68 1.04
CA GLY A 3 6.37 17.13 0.16
C GLY A 3 6.91 16.92 -1.26
N ALA A 4 6.39 15.91 -1.94
CA ALA A 4 6.75 15.57 -3.31
C ALA A 4 5.59 14.92 -4.07
N GLU A 5 5.48 15.25 -5.36
CA GLU A 5 4.44 14.79 -6.29
C GLU A 5 4.50 13.29 -6.60
N VAL A 6 5.63 12.65 -6.35
CA VAL A 6 5.80 11.19 -6.48
C VAL A 6 5.43 10.45 -5.20
N SER A 7 5.14 11.17 -4.12
CA SER A 7 4.73 10.55 -2.86
C SER A 7 3.36 9.89 -2.99
N TYR A 8 3.19 8.74 -2.34
CA TYR A 8 1.93 8.00 -2.41
C TYR A 8 0.75 8.78 -1.81
N HIS A 9 1.02 9.75 -0.93
CA HIS A 9 0.00 10.60 -0.31
C HIS A 9 -0.23 11.96 -1.00
N SER A 10 0.30 12.13 -2.21
CA SER A 10 0.14 13.37 -2.99
C SER A 10 -0.99 13.30 -4.01
N THR A 11 -1.26 12.11 -4.59
CA THR A 11 -2.21 11.94 -5.68
C THR A 11 -2.92 10.59 -5.64
N ILE A 12 -4.15 10.52 -6.18
CA ILE A 12 -4.87 9.28 -6.44
C ILE A 12 -4.66 8.89 -7.91
N GLY A 13 -3.76 7.93 -8.13
CA GLY A 13 -3.39 7.45 -9.47
C GLY A 13 -4.50 6.71 -10.23
N LYS A 14 -5.49 6.15 -9.54
CA LYS A 14 -6.61 5.40 -10.13
C LYS A 14 -7.92 6.18 -9.92
N PRO A 15 -8.52 6.77 -10.98
CA PRO A 15 -9.76 7.55 -10.85
C PRO A 15 -10.93 6.79 -10.22
N ALA A 16 -10.98 5.47 -10.40
CA ALA A 16 -11.97 4.60 -9.78
C ALA A 16 -11.94 4.68 -8.23
N LEU A 17 -10.76 4.89 -7.62
CA LEU A 17 -10.64 5.05 -6.18
C LEU A 17 -11.23 6.39 -5.72
N ALA A 18 -10.95 7.49 -6.43
CA ALA A 18 -11.54 8.79 -6.13
C ALA A 18 -13.07 8.78 -6.30
N PHE A 19 -13.56 8.09 -7.34
CA PHE A 19 -14.98 7.85 -7.54
C PHE A 19 -15.59 7.07 -6.36
N ASN A 20 -14.98 5.96 -5.96
CA ASN A 20 -15.45 5.16 -4.83
C ASN A 20 -15.47 5.96 -3.52
N ASN A 21 -14.47 6.80 -3.26
CA ASN A 21 -14.43 7.67 -2.08
C ASN A 21 -15.60 8.66 -2.08
N THR A 22 -15.96 9.20 -3.25
CA THR A 22 -17.12 10.09 -3.41
C THR A 22 -18.44 9.36 -3.12
N ILE A 23 -18.58 8.13 -3.61
CA ILE A 23 -19.77 7.30 -3.32
C ILE A 23 -19.85 6.93 -1.84
N LYS A 24 -18.72 6.65 -1.19
CA LYS A 24 -18.67 6.41 0.26
C LYS A 24 -19.11 7.66 1.04
N LEU A 25 -18.61 8.84 0.69
CA LEU A 25 -19.05 10.10 1.29
C LEU A 25 -20.57 10.27 1.15
N GLY A 26 -21.11 10.02 -0.04
CA GLY A 26 -22.56 10.03 -0.26
C GLY A 26 -23.31 9.13 0.73
N ARG A 27 -22.86 7.90 0.94
CA ARG A 27 -23.48 6.97 1.90
C ARG A 27 -23.46 7.49 3.34
N TYR A 28 -22.33 8.06 3.78
CA TYR A 28 -22.19 8.61 5.14
C TYR A 28 -23.07 9.85 5.35
N LEU A 29 -23.37 10.58 4.29
CA LEU A 29 -24.28 11.74 4.31
C LEU A 29 -25.76 11.37 4.05
N GLY A 30 -26.09 10.08 3.95
CA GLY A 30 -27.45 9.61 3.63
C GLY A 30 -27.88 9.83 2.16
N CYS A 31 -26.94 10.18 1.29
CA CYS A 31 -27.12 10.36 -0.14
C CYS A 31 -26.90 9.03 -0.89
N VAL A 32 -27.89 8.13 -0.84
CA VAL A 32 -27.83 6.82 -1.50
C VAL A 32 -28.74 6.84 -2.72
N HIS A 33 -28.13 6.96 -3.91
CA HIS A 33 -28.84 6.96 -5.19
C HIS A 33 -28.21 5.93 -6.15
N PRO A 34 -28.99 5.35 -7.08
CA PRO A 34 -28.46 4.42 -8.07
C PRO A 34 -27.56 5.11 -9.10
N VAL A 35 -27.77 6.40 -9.35
CA VAL A 35 -27.00 7.19 -10.32
C VAL A 35 -26.03 8.12 -9.59
N ALA A 36 -24.75 8.09 -9.98
CA ALA A 36 -23.70 8.87 -9.32
C ALA A 36 -23.92 10.40 -9.36
N SER A 37 -24.52 10.92 -10.43
CA SER A 37 -24.85 12.36 -10.53
C SER A 37 -25.92 12.79 -9.52
N GLU A 38 -26.84 11.89 -9.15
CA GLU A 38 -27.84 12.15 -8.11
C GLU A 38 -27.20 12.12 -6.72
N VAL A 39 -26.26 11.19 -6.48
CA VAL A 39 -25.43 11.19 -5.26
C VAL A 39 -24.73 12.54 -5.11
N TRP A 40 -24.05 13.02 -6.16
CA TRP A 40 -23.37 14.30 -6.14
C TRP A 40 -24.33 15.47 -5.88
N SER A 41 -25.48 15.49 -6.56
CA SER A 41 -26.50 16.53 -6.36
C SER A 41 -27.01 16.54 -4.92
N CYS A 42 -27.19 15.38 -4.30
CA CYS A 42 -27.55 15.27 -2.89
C CYS A 42 -26.44 15.76 -1.96
N ILE A 43 -25.17 15.42 -2.23
CA ILE A 43 -24.02 15.91 -1.42
C ILE A 43 -24.00 17.44 -1.41
N LEU A 44 -24.27 18.09 -2.54
CA LEU A 44 -24.33 19.55 -2.64
C LEU A 44 -25.45 20.20 -1.80
N THR A 45 -26.43 19.42 -1.32
CA THR A 45 -27.47 19.91 -0.39
C THR A 45 -27.08 19.82 1.08
N ARG A 46 -25.95 19.17 1.40
CA ARG A 46 -25.49 18.95 2.78
C ARG A 46 -24.68 20.13 3.29
N SER A 47 -24.68 20.30 4.62
CA SER A 47 -23.88 21.35 5.24
C SER A 47 -22.38 21.01 5.16
N THR A 48 -21.54 22.03 5.19
CA THR A 48 -20.09 21.85 5.26
C THR A 48 -19.69 21.08 6.53
N ASP A 49 -20.39 21.30 7.64
CA ASP A 49 -20.13 20.63 8.92
C ASP A 49 -20.39 19.12 8.81
N ASP A 50 -21.49 18.70 8.17
CA ASP A 50 -21.78 17.28 7.94
C ASP A 50 -20.68 16.62 7.12
N ILE A 51 -20.18 17.31 6.08
CA ILE A 51 -19.11 16.82 5.21
C ILE A 51 -17.81 16.70 6.00
N VAL A 52 -17.42 17.73 6.75
CA VAL A 52 -16.19 17.73 7.57
C VAL A 52 -16.26 16.64 8.63
N GLN A 53 -17.41 16.47 9.28
CA GLN A 53 -17.61 15.41 10.25
C GLN A 53 -17.50 14.03 9.61
N ALA A 54 -18.09 13.79 8.44
CA ALA A 54 -18.02 12.49 7.77
C ALA A 54 -16.58 12.10 7.36
N VAL A 55 -15.74 13.07 7.00
CA VAL A 55 -14.35 12.82 6.58
C VAL A 55 -13.34 12.85 7.71
N SER A 56 -13.69 13.40 8.88
CA SER A 56 -12.78 13.48 10.01
C SER A 56 -12.43 12.08 10.53
N PRO A 57 -11.13 11.73 10.69
CA PRO A 57 -10.74 10.44 11.25
C PRO A 57 -11.14 10.30 12.74
N THR A 58 -11.34 11.41 13.45
CA THR A 58 -11.69 11.46 14.87
C THR A 58 -13.20 11.42 15.16
N SER A 59 -14.04 11.52 14.13
CA SER A 59 -15.48 11.44 14.29
C SER A 59 -15.96 9.99 14.25
N VAL A 60 -17.14 9.72 14.82
CA VAL A 60 -17.80 8.41 14.70
C VAL A 60 -19.24 8.63 14.20
N PRO A 61 -19.64 8.01 13.07
CA PRO A 61 -18.86 7.16 12.19
C PRO A 61 -17.99 7.98 11.20
N SER A 62 -16.73 7.55 10.98
CA SER A 62 -15.82 8.14 9.99
C SER A 62 -15.61 7.21 8.78
N ILE A 63 -15.34 7.80 7.61
CA ILE A 63 -15.08 7.04 6.39
C ILE A 63 -13.68 6.40 6.48
N PRO A 64 -13.56 5.06 6.37
CA PRO A 64 -12.25 4.41 6.41
C PRO A 64 -11.42 4.75 5.15
N ILE A 65 -10.14 5.05 5.36
CA ILE A 65 -9.19 5.38 4.30
C ILE A 65 -8.46 4.10 3.87
N GLU A 66 -8.79 3.59 2.68
CA GLU A 66 -8.35 2.24 2.26
C GLU A 66 -7.07 2.19 1.43
N PHE A 67 -6.75 3.20 0.62
CA PHE A 67 -5.70 3.09 -0.41
C PHE A 67 -4.66 4.21 -0.37
N ASN A 68 -4.82 5.17 0.54
CA ASN A 68 -3.98 6.37 0.61
C ASN A 68 -3.86 6.84 2.07
N ARG A 69 -3.11 7.91 2.34
CA ARG A 69 -3.12 8.60 3.64
C ARG A 69 -4.39 9.41 3.83
N TYR A 70 -4.84 10.10 2.78
CA TYR A 70 -6.00 10.99 2.81
C TYR A 70 -7.12 10.50 1.89
N LEU A 71 -8.38 10.78 2.26
CA LEU A 71 -9.55 10.34 1.51
C LEU A 71 -9.73 11.06 0.16
N PHE A 72 -9.47 12.37 0.13
CA PHE A 72 -9.60 13.21 -1.06
C PHE A 72 -8.27 13.89 -1.36
N LEU A 73 -7.77 13.69 -2.57
CA LEU A 73 -6.50 14.20 -3.10
C LEU A 73 -6.66 14.52 -4.60
N PRO A 74 -5.75 15.28 -5.21
CA PRO A 74 -5.68 15.41 -6.65
C PRO A 74 -5.70 14.03 -7.34
N THR A 75 -6.46 13.88 -8.42
CA THR A 75 -6.59 12.60 -9.14
C THR A 75 -6.14 12.73 -10.58
N VAL A 76 -5.64 11.64 -11.15
CA VAL A 76 -5.22 11.56 -12.55
C VAL A 76 -6.46 11.58 -13.45
N ASP A 77 -6.91 12.77 -13.85
CA ASP A 77 -8.16 12.99 -14.58
C ASP A 77 -7.98 12.93 -16.11
N GLY A 78 -6.74 12.86 -16.60
CA GLY A 78 -6.43 12.89 -18.03
C GLY A 78 -6.54 14.29 -18.65
N LYS A 79 -6.81 15.33 -17.86
CA LYS A 79 -6.96 16.72 -18.31
C LYS A 79 -5.92 17.61 -17.64
N GLU A 80 -6.10 17.91 -16.36
CA GLU A 80 -5.16 18.70 -15.57
C GLU A 80 -3.95 17.84 -15.18
N LEU A 81 -4.22 16.62 -14.72
CA LEU A 81 -3.19 15.61 -14.44
C LEU A 81 -3.32 14.48 -15.47
N THR A 82 -2.56 14.60 -16.55
CA THR A 82 -2.63 13.70 -17.72
C THR A 82 -2.21 12.26 -17.40
N ALA A 83 -1.27 12.08 -16.48
CA ALA A 83 -0.80 10.79 -16.00
C ALA A 83 -0.24 10.90 -14.58
N HIS A 84 0.06 9.76 -13.95
CA HIS A 84 0.70 9.72 -12.63
C HIS A 84 2.03 10.49 -12.64
N PRO A 85 2.33 11.37 -11.66
CA PRO A 85 3.55 12.19 -11.67
C PRO A 85 4.85 11.38 -11.81
N LEU A 86 4.96 10.27 -11.06
CA LEU A 86 6.09 9.34 -11.19
C LEU A 86 6.26 8.80 -12.63
N TRP A 87 5.15 8.50 -13.32
CA TRP A 87 5.21 8.05 -14.71
C TRP A 87 5.66 9.17 -15.63
N LEU A 88 5.15 10.39 -15.47
CA LEU A 88 5.54 11.56 -16.27
C LEU A 88 7.04 11.85 -16.13
N LEU A 89 7.56 11.85 -14.92
CA LEU A 89 8.97 12.14 -14.62
C LEU A 89 9.92 11.06 -15.15
N ASN A 90 9.59 9.78 -14.95
CA ASN A 90 10.39 8.68 -15.48
C ASN A 90 10.47 8.66 -17.01
N ASN A 91 9.43 9.16 -17.68
CA ASN A 91 9.29 9.08 -19.12
C ASN A 91 9.80 10.30 -19.89
N VAL A 92 10.38 11.29 -19.19
CA VAL A 92 11.06 12.42 -19.84
C VAL A 92 12.24 11.94 -20.68
N LYS A 93 13.08 11.05 -20.13
CA LYS A 93 14.28 10.52 -20.84
C LYS A 93 13.92 9.77 -22.13
N ASN A 94 12.76 9.13 -22.14
CA ASN A 94 12.26 8.35 -23.27
C ASN A 94 11.57 9.23 -24.33
N GLY A 95 11.45 10.54 -24.11
CA GLY A 95 10.74 11.46 -25.00
C GLY A 95 9.22 11.31 -24.97
N LEU A 96 8.68 10.59 -23.98
CA LEU A 96 7.25 10.33 -23.81
C LEU A 96 6.56 11.36 -22.91
N SER A 97 7.33 12.21 -22.22
CA SER A 97 6.85 13.35 -21.42
C SER A 97 7.74 14.57 -21.67
N ASN A 98 7.18 15.76 -21.47
CA ASN A 98 7.91 17.01 -21.63
C ASN A 98 8.97 17.19 -20.52
N PRO A 99 10.16 17.73 -20.83
CA PRO A 99 11.19 17.96 -19.83
C PRO A 99 10.78 19.06 -18.84
N PHE A 100 11.01 18.80 -17.56
CA PHE A 100 10.81 19.77 -16.49
C PHE A 100 12.08 20.61 -16.36
N THR A 101 12.14 21.74 -17.07
CA THR A 101 13.35 22.59 -17.13
C THR A 101 13.35 23.72 -16.10
N VAL A 102 12.25 23.91 -15.38
CA VAL A 102 12.11 24.95 -14.37
C VAL A 102 13.02 24.63 -13.18
N PRO A 103 13.86 25.58 -12.72
CA PRO A 103 14.68 25.42 -11.52
C PRO A 103 13.83 24.95 -10.32
N TYR A 104 14.29 23.91 -9.62
CA TYR A 104 13.52 23.22 -8.58
C TYR A 104 14.27 23.23 -7.24
N LEU A 105 13.68 23.84 -6.22
CA LEU A 105 14.19 23.77 -4.85
C LEU A 105 13.24 22.93 -4.01
N THR A 106 13.77 21.88 -3.42
CA THR A 106 13.03 20.97 -2.54
C THR A 106 13.83 20.66 -1.28
N GLY A 107 13.20 20.00 -0.32
CA GLY A 107 13.82 19.63 0.93
C GLY A 107 12.79 19.26 1.98
N LEU A 108 13.30 18.83 3.13
CA LEU A 108 12.52 18.26 4.21
C LEU A 108 13.13 18.58 5.58
N ASN A 109 12.39 18.33 6.65
CA ASN A 109 12.89 18.35 8.02
C ASN A 109 13.38 16.96 8.41
N LYS A 110 14.47 16.89 9.19
CA LYS A 110 15.11 15.62 9.55
C LYS A 110 14.19 14.67 10.32
N GLU A 111 13.21 15.19 11.05
CA GLU A 111 12.24 14.43 11.84
C GLU A 111 10.78 14.73 11.42
N ASP A 112 10.51 14.92 10.11
CA ASP A 112 9.16 15.20 9.58
C ASP A 112 8.10 14.17 10.01
N GLY A 113 8.48 12.90 10.18
CA GLY A 113 7.56 11.84 10.56
C GLY A 113 7.00 11.94 11.98
N ILE A 114 7.41 12.94 12.75
CA ILE A 114 6.85 13.20 14.07
C ILE A 114 5.36 13.53 14.05
N GLU A 115 4.87 14.09 12.94
CA GLU A 115 3.47 14.42 12.75
C GLU A 115 2.55 13.23 13.05
N ALA A 116 2.96 11.99 12.75
CA ALA A 116 2.11 10.81 12.96
C ALA A 116 1.86 10.56 14.45
N ILE A 117 2.79 10.97 15.31
CA ILE A 117 2.66 10.90 16.77
C ILE A 117 1.79 12.05 17.29
N LEU A 118 1.78 13.19 16.59
CA LEU A 118 1.03 14.40 16.99
C LEU A 118 -0.41 14.39 16.46
N GLU A 119 -0.66 13.85 15.26
CA GLU A 119 -2.00 13.70 14.66
C GLU A 119 -2.88 12.71 15.43
N ASP A 120 -2.28 11.65 15.98
CA ASP A 120 -2.97 10.68 16.85
C ASP A 120 -3.37 11.28 18.22
N ARG A 121 -3.00 12.54 18.47
CA ARG A 121 -3.39 13.29 19.67
C ARG A 121 -4.50 14.27 19.36
N THR A 122 -5.44 14.40 20.28
CA THR A 122 -6.25 15.62 20.35
C THR A 122 -5.29 16.80 20.57
N LEU A 123 -5.43 17.87 19.79
CA LEU A 123 -4.53 19.04 19.68
C LEU A 123 -4.23 19.80 21.01
N GLY A 124 -4.59 19.27 22.17
CA GLY A 124 -4.37 19.84 23.51
C GLY A 124 -3.57 18.96 24.48
N GLU A 125 -3.22 17.71 24.14
CA GLU A 125 -2.52 16.79 25.04
C GLU A 125 -1.06 16.56 24.61
N PHE A 126 -0.23 17.60 24.72
CA PHE A 126 1.23 17.49 24.61
C PHE A 126 1.83 16.89 25.90
N THR A 127 1.36 15.71 26.32
CA THR A 127 2.01 14.95 27.40
C THR A 127 3.18 14.14 26.82
N ASP A 128 4.30 14.04 27.55
CA ASP A 128 5.54 13.42 27.08
C ASP A 128 5.46 11.90 26.80
N PHE A 129 4.28 11.27 26.89
CA PHE A 129 4.19 9.81 27.06
C PHE A 129 3.08 9.12 26.24
N LEU A 130 3.07 9.29 24.92
CA LEU A 130 2.64 8.18 24.07
C LEU A 130 3.85 7.26 23.91
N GLN A 131 3.90 6.21 24.73
CA GLN A 131 4.91 5.18 24.59
C GLN A 131 4.70 4.46 23.26
N ILE A 132 5.52 4.78 22.27
CA ILE A 132 5.56 4.04 21.01
C ILE A 132 6.17 2.68 21.30
N THR A 133 5.33 1.66 21.27
CA THR A 133 5.74 0.27 21.46
C THR A 133 5.99 -0.39 20.11
N HIS A 134 6.71 -1.51 20.12
CA HIS A 134 6.87 -2.35 18.94
C HIS A 134 5.52 -2.82 18.36
N LEU A 135 4.50 -3.04 19.21
CA LEU A 135 3.15 -3.39 18.76
C LEU A 135 2.49 -2.23 17.99
N TYR A 136 2.67 -0.99 18.45
CA TYR A 136 2.17 0.19 17.74
C TYR A 136 2.83 0.32 16.36
N MET A 137 4.16 0.21 16.31
CA MET A 137 4.91 0.22 15.05
C MET A 137 4.44 -0.89 14.09
N LYS A 138 4.32 -2.13 14.57
CA LYS A 138 3.83 -3.26 13.77
C LYS A 138 2.40 -3.04 13.26
N SER A 139 1.52 -2.47 14.08
CA SER A 139 0.15 -2.12 13.67
C SER A 139 0.15 -1.12 12.52
N TRP A 140 0.97 -0.07 12.63
CA TRP A 140 1.12 0.93 11.57
C TRP A 140 1.67 0.34 10.28
N ILE A 141 2.73 -0.49 10.37
CA ILE A 141 3.33 -1.17 9.20
C ILE A 141 2.31 -2.09 8.53
N THR A 142 1.53 -2.81 9.32
CA THR A 142 0.48 -3.70 8.84
C THR A 142 -0.55 -2.89 8.05
N GLU A 143 -1.04 -1.80 8.61
CA GLU A 143 -1.97 -0.89 7.94
C GLU A 143 -1.38 -0.32 6.64
N TYR A 144 -0.13 0.12 6.65
CA TYR A 144 0.58 0.59 5.46
C TYR A 144 0.57 -0.47 4.35
N ALA A 145 0.87 -1.72 4.68
CA ALA A 145 0.91 -2.83 3.73
C ALA A 145 -0.48 -3.19 3.19
N PHE A 146 -1.54 -3.06 4.01
CA PHE A 146 -2.93 -3.18 3.55
C PHE A 146 -3.29 -2.09 2.56
N ARG A 147 -2.95 -0.83 2.86
CA ARG A 147 -3.30 0.33 2.01
C ARG A 147 -2.63 0.30 0.64
N HIS A 148 -1.42 -0.24 0.55
CA HIS A 148 -0.68 -0.38 -0.72
C HIS A 148 -1.09 -1.59 -1.55
N ASN A 149 -2.05 -2.39 -1.06
CA ASN A 149 -2.57 -3.57 -1.73
C ASN A 149 -1.47 -4.53 -2.20
N TYR A 150 -0.47 -4.79 -1.35
CA TYR A 150 0.57 -5.80 -1.59
C TYR A 150 -0.01 -7.21 -1.49
N THR A 151 -0.87 -7.61 -2.42
CA THR A 151 -1.63 -8.86 -2.35
C THR A 151 -0.79 -10.11 -2.56
N MET A 152 0.36 -9.99 -3.22
CA MET A 152 1.17 -11.15 -3.61
C MET A 152 2.08 -11.66 -2.49
N ASN A 153 2.56 -10.77 -1.61
CA ASN A 153 3.49 -11.13 -0.55
C ASN A 153 3.45 -10.10 0.60
N ARG A 154 2.28 -9.95 1.24
CA ARG A 154 2.06 -8.91 2.25
C ARG A 154 2.92 -9.14 3.48
N GLU A 155 3.00 -10.39 3.92
CA GLU A 155 3.69 -10.81 5.13
C GLU A 155 5.19 -10.50 5.02
N ALA A 156 5.84 -10.82 3.89
CA ALA A 156 7.24 -10.48 3.71
C ALA A 156 7.49 -8.97 3.66
N ILE A 157 6.54 -8.18 3.12
CA ILE A 157 6.65 -6.70 3.15
C ILE A 157 6.58 -6.19 4.60
N ILE A 158 5.63 -6.70 5.39
CA ILE A 158 5.50 -6.33 6.80
C ILE A 158 6.77 -6.69 7.56
N GLU A 159 7.26 -7.93 7.42
CA GLU A 159 8.48 -8.40 8.07
C GLU A 159 9.73 -7.63 7.62
N ALA A 160 9.82 -7.28 6.33
CA ALA A 160 10.92 -6.49 5.81
C ALA A 160 10.97 -5.09 6.43
N ILE A 161 9.84 -4.38 6.48
CA ILE A 161 9.75 -3.04 7.08
C ILE A 161 10.00 -3.12 8.58
N GLU A 162 9.37 -4.08 9.28
CA GLU A 162 9.54 -4.29 10.72
C GLU A 162 11.01 -4.55 11.06
N SER A 163 11.67 -5.45 10.32
CA SER A 163 13.08 -5.77 10.53
C SER A 163 14.01 -4.59 10.24
N PHE A 164 13.74 -3.82 9.18
CA PHE A 164 14.57 -2.68 8.77
C PHE A 164 14.54 -1.54 9.79
N TYR A 165 13.38 -1.28 10.40
CA TYR A 165 13.20 -0.21 11.39
C TYR A 165 13.26 -0.69 12.85
N THR A 166 13.52 -1.97 13.12
CA THR A 166 13.73 -2.44 14.49
C THR A 166 15.06 -1.95 15.05
N TYR A 167 15.05 -1.37 16.25
CA TYR A 167 16.27 -1.08 17.00
C TYR A 167 16.83 -2.36 17.63
N TRP A 168 17.61 -3.11 16.85
CA TRP A 168 18.17 -4.40 17.26
C TRP A 168 19.10 -4.40 18.49
N PRO A 169 19.87 -3.33 18.82
CA PRO A 169 20.71 -3.34 20.01
C PRO A 169 19.93 -3.52 21.31
N ASP A 170 18.71 -2.97 21.39
CA ASP A 170 17.79 -3.17 22.51
C ASP A 170 16.32 -3.01 22.04
N PRO A 171 15.63 -4.11 21.71
CA PRO A 171 14.22 -4.07 21.28
C PRO A 171 13.24 -3.61 22.37
N SER A 172 13.69 -3.37 23.60
CA SER A 172 12.89 -2.87 24.72
C SER A 172 13.10 -1.38 25.03
N ASP A 173 14.07 -0.74 24.38
CA ASP A 173 14.37 0.67 24.58
C ASP A 173 13.32 1.58 23.93
N VAL A 174 12.36 2.03 24.74
CA VAL A 174 11.24 2.89 24.32
C VAL A 174 11.70 4.17 23.63
N TRP A 175 12.84 4.75 24.03
CA TRP A 175 13.36 5.95 23.40
C TRP A 175 13.78 5.66 21.95
N ASN A 176 14.58 4.62 21.76
CA ASN A 176 15.07 4.25 20.44
C ASN A 176 13.98 3.65 19.55
N ILE A 177 13.00 2.93 20.09
CA ILE A 177 11.81 2.47 19.35
C ILE A 177 11.05 3.67 18.78
N ARG A 178 10.82 4.71 19.59
CA ARG A 178 10.17 5.95 19.11
C ARG A 178 10.98 6.62 18.01
N GLN A 179 12.31 6.74 18.18
CA GLN A 179 13.15 7.35 17.15
C GLN A 179 13.09 6.56 15.84
N ARG A 180 13.13 5.23 15.89
CA ARG A 180 12.96 4.40 14.69
C ARG A 180 11.58 4.51 14.07
N PHE A 181 10.54 4.68 14.87
CA PHE A 181 9.21 4.95 14.35
C PHE A 181 9.16 6.30 13.63
N ILE A 182 9.74 7.37 14.20
CA ILE A 182 9.84 8.66 13.52
C ILE A 182 10.61 8.52 12.20
N GLU A 183 11.71 7.77 12.18
CA GLU A 183 12.46 7.47 10.95
C GLU A 183 11.62 6.72 9.92
N LEU A 184 10.90 5.67 10.32
CA LEU A 184 9.98 4.92 9.46
C LEU A 184 8.98 5.85 8.77
N ILE A 185 8.31 6.69 9.53
CA ILE A 185 7.32 7.63 9.00
C ILE A 185 7.98 8.68 8.10
N THR A 186 9.11 9.24 8.55
CA THR A 186 9.88 10.25 7.81
C THR A 186 10.32 9.71 6.46
N ASP A 187 10.83 8.48 6.45
CA ASP A 187 11.32 7.85 5.23
C ASP A 187 10.21 7.54 4.25
N THR A 188 9.10 6.97 4.76
CA THR A 188 7.96 6.55 3.95
C THR A 188 7.31 7.74 3.25
N PHE A 189 7.09 8.84 3.98
CA PHE A 189 6.31 9.99 3.50
C PHE A 189 7.16 11.08 2.86
N TYR A 190 8.39 11.28 3.32
CA TYR A 190 9.18 12.48 2.97
C TYR A 190 10.50 12.14 2.31
N VAL A 191 11.37 11.36 2.94
CA VAL A 191 12.72 11.11 2.40
C VAL A 191 12.68 10.41 1.07
N GLN A 192 11.99 9.27 0.96
CA GLN A 192 11.97 8.51 -0.28
C GLN A 192 11.37 9.30 -1.46
N PRO A 193 10.19 9.95 -1.34
CA PRO A 193 9.59 10.59 -2.49
C PRO A 193 10.25 11.94 -2.81
N ILE A 194 10.76 12.68 -1.82
CA ILE A 194 11.47 13.94 -2.07
C ILE A 194 12.81 13.65 -2.74
N SER A 195 13.55 12.64 -2.28
CA SER A 195 14.79 12.22 -2.93
C SER A 195 14.55 11.73 -4.35
N GLN A 196 13.48 10.95 -4.57
CA GLN A 196 13.11 10.49 -5.92
C GLN A 196 12.67 11.65 -6.83
N SER A 197 11.87 12.59 -6.33
CA SER A 197 11.49 13.80 -7.07
C SER A 197 12.74 14.63 -7.43
N ALA A 198 13.61 14.91 -6.47
CA ALA A 198 14.85 15.66 -6.71
C ALA A 198 15.76 14.98 -7.76
N HIS A 199 15.88 13.65 -7.68
CA HIS A 199 16.61 12.86 -8.66
C HIS A 199 15.99 12.99 -10.06
N LEU A 200 14.68 12.74 -10.20
CA LEU A 200 14.01 12.74 -11.48
C LEU A 200 13.94 14.12 -12.14
N HIS A 201 13.72 15.20 -11.36
CA HIS A 201 13.78 16.57 -11.86
C HIS A 201 15.19 16.91 -12.35
N SER A 202 16.22 16.59 -11.57
CA SER A 202 17.61 16.79 -11.95
C SER A 202 17.97 16.02 -13.23
N GLU A 203 17.52 14.77 -13.34
CA GLU A 203 17.70 13.95 -14.53
C GLU A 203 16.94 14.46 -15.76
N SER A 204 15.80 15.11 -15.55
CA SER A 204 14.97 15.70 -16.61
C SER A 204 15.55 17.00 -17.19
N GLY A 205 16.59 17.55 -16.57
CA GLY A 205 17.26 18.79 -16.97
C GLY A 205 16.94 20.00 -16.08
N SER A 206 16.12 19.85 -15.03
CA SER A 206 15.93 20.91 -14.04
C SER A 206 17.21 21.13 -13.24
N ARG A 207 17.63 22.39 -13.08
CA ARG A 207 18.61 22.73 -12.04
C ARG A 207 17.93 22.55 -10.70
N THR A 208 18.32 21.52 -9.96
CA THR A 208 17.65 21.11 -8.71
C THR A 208 18.52 21.43 -7.50
N TRP A 209 17.92 21.86 -6.40
CA TRP A 209 18.57 22.01 -5.09
C TRP A 209 17.78 21.28 -4.03
N MET A 210 18.46 20.47 -3.23
CA MET A 210 17.86 19.73 -2.13
C MET A 210 18.44 20.22 -0.81
N TYR A 211 17.59 20.36 0.21
CA TYR A 211 18.03 20.61 1.57
C TYR A 211 17.45 19.62 2.59
N VAL A 212 18.12 19.53 3.73
CA VAL A 212 17.61 18.86 4.92
C VAL A 212 17.73 19.82 6.09
N ASN A 213 16.59 20.23 6.65
CA ASN A 213 16.55 21.03 7.86
C ASN A 213 16.81 20.14 9.07
N SER A 214 17.94 20.37 9.74
CA SER A 214 18.34 19.70 10.98
C SER A 214 18.35 20.66 12.17
N TYR A 215 17.66 21.81 12.04
CA TYR A 215 17.54 22.78 13.11
C TYR A 215 16.52 22.32 14.15
N ASN A 216 16.97 22.17 15.39
CA ASN A 216 16.13 21.82 16.52
C ASN A 216 15.95 23.05 17.44
N PHE A 217 14.71 23.53 17.56
CA PHE A 217 14.33 24.65 18.42
C PHE A 217 14.50 24.38 19.93
N SER A 218 14.59 23.11 20.35
CA SER A 218 14.80 22.72 21.76
C SER A 218 16.28 22.65 22.14
N ALA A 219 17.16 22.37 21.20
CA ALA A 219 18.56 22.00 21.48
C ALA A 219 19.33 23.09 22.25
N GLN A 220 19.21 24.36 21.84
CA GLN A 220 19.88 25.45 22.53
C GLN A 220 19.26 25.75 23.90
N ARG A 221 17.94 25.53 24.08
CA ARG A 221 17.28 25.71 25.38
C ARG A 221 17.79 24.69 26.38
N GLU A 222 17.85 23.42 25.97
CA GLU A 222 18.39 22.34 26.77
C GLU A 222 19.84 22.59 27.17
N ALA A 223 20.68 23.03 26.23
CA ALA A 223 22.07 23.38 26.51
C ALA A 223 22.23 24.53 27.52
N LEU A 224 21.24 25.43 27.59
CA LEU A 224 21.19 26.54 28.56
C LEU A 224 20.46 26.17 29.86
N GLY A 225 19.96 24.94 30.02
CA GLY A 225 19.15 24.52 31.17
C GLY A 225 17.77 25.18 31.24
N ILE A 226 17.28 25.72 30.12
CA ILE A 226 15.96 26.33 29.98
C ILE A 226 14.97 25.22 29.61
N LEU A 227 13.81 25.20 30.27
CA LEU A 227 12.73 24.27 29.95
C LEU A 227 12.34 24.37 28.46
N PRO A 228 12.20 23.24 27.74
CA PRO A 228 11.72 23.25 26.36
C PRO A 228 10.34 23.92 26.26
N SER A 229 10.06 24.52 25.10
CA SER A 229 8.71 25.00 24.82
C SER A 229 7.76 23.80 24.70
N PRO A 230 6.50 23.89 25.19
CA PRO A 230 5.51 22.84 24.96
C PRO A 230 5.31 22.49 23.48
N LEU A 231 5.57 23.44 22.57
CA LEU A 231 5.47 23.24 21.13
C LEU A 231 6.71 22.57 20.52
N PHE A 232 7.87 22.74 21.16
CA PHE A 232 9.13 22.13 20.74
C PHE A 232 9.76 21.30 21.87
N PRO A 233 9.11 20.19 22.31
CA PRO A 233 9.71 19.29 23.30
C PRO A 233 11.03 18.69 22.80
N SER A 234 11.90 18.31 23.73
CA SER A 234 13.25 17.80 23.43
C SER A 234 13.31 16.62 22.47
N TRP A 235 12.34 15.72 22.56
CA TRP A 235 12.30 14.52 21.75
C TRP A 235 11.87 14.78 20.29
N THR A 236 11.40 16.00 19.98
CA THR A 236 10.81 16.33 18.67
C THR A 236 11.83 16.65 17.58
N GLY A 237 13.04 17.06 17.96
CA GLY A 237 14.08 17.38 17.01
C GLY A 237 13.68 18.49 16.02
N SER A 238 13.95 18.27 14.74
CA SER A 238 13.56 19.13 13.62
C SER A 238 12.21 18.64 13.10
N CYS A 239 11.16 19.11 13.77
CA CYS A 239 9.78 18.67 13.58
C CYS A 239 9.22 18.91 12.16
N HIS A 240 8.07 18.29 11.86
CA HIS A 240 7.29 18.65 10.68
C HIS A 240 6.92 20.14 10.68
N GLU A 241 7.02 20.81 9.53
CA GLU A 241 6.77 22.25 9.35
C GLU A 241 7.71 23.19 10.13
N CYS A 242 8.72 22.67 10.83
CA CYS A 242 9.65 23.51 11.59
C CYS A 242 10.40 24.52 10.70
N ASP A 243 10.66 24.17 9.44
CA ASP A 243 11.24 25.06 8.43
C ASP A 243 10.28 26.19 7.99
N LEU A 244 8.96 26.03 8.11
CA LEU A 244 7.99 27.11 7.86
C LEU A 244 8.10 28.22 8.91
N TYR A 245 8.31 27.87 10.19
CA TYR A 245 8.56 28.88 11.23
C TYR A 245 9.80 29.72 10.93
N LEU A 246 10.84 29.08 10.38
CA LEU A 246 12.06 29.75 9.93
C LEU A 246 11.80 30.61 8.69
N LEU A 247 11.08 30.08 7.69
CA LEU A 247 10.79 30.77 6.43
C LEU A 247 10.02 32.07 6.65
N PHE A 248 8.95 32.00 7.44
CA PHE A 248 8.01 33.12 7.61
C PHE A 248 8.43 34.11 8.71
N GLY A 249 9.57 33.91 9.35
CA GLY A 249 10.08 34.88 10.32
C GLY A 249 9.32 34.88 11.64
N PHE A 250 8.72 33.75 12.04
CA PHE A 250 8.03 33.63 13.33
C PHE A 250 8.89 34.10 14.51
N PRO A 251 10.21 33.81 14.56
CA PRO A 251 11.09 34.33 15.61
C PRO A 251 11.16 35.86 15.71
N PHE A 252 10.84 36.60 14.65
CA PHE A 252 10.82 38.07 14.62
C PHE A 252 9.45 38.67 14.89
N MET A 253 8.40 37.86 14.83
CA MET A 253 7.02 38.34 14.91
C MET A 253 6.65 38.77 16.34
N PRO A 254 5.99 39.92 16.51
CA PRO A 254 5.40 40.30 17.79
C PRO A 254 4.39 39.27 18.29
N GLN A 255 4.33 39.04 19.61
CA GLN A 255 3.45 38.02 20.22
C GLN A 255 1.97 38.14 19.84
N HIS A 256 1.47 39.37 19.64
CA HIS A 256 0.06 39.61 19.29
C HIS A 256 -0.31 39.24 17.84
N LEU A 257 0.69 39.00 16.97
CA LEU A 257 0.47 38.53 15.59
C LEU A 257 0.68 37.01 15.46
N LEU A 258 1.25 36.37 16.49
CA LEU A 258 1.44 34.93 16.52
C LEU A 258 0.12 34.22 16.81
N PRO A 259 -0.10 33.01 16.25
CA PRO A 259 -1.17 32.13 16.70
C PRO A 259 -1.11 31.92 18.22
N PRO A 260 -2.24 31.75 18.92
CA PRO A 260 -2.26 31.62 20.38
C PRO A 260 -1.29 30.56 20.95
N GLN A 261 -1.11 29.45 20.22
CA GLN A 261 -0.21 28.36 20.58
C GLN A 261 1.27 28.74 20.52
N LEU A 262 1.61 29.72 19.68
CA LEU A 262 2.96 30.23 19.46
C LEU A 262 3.24 31.51 20.27
N ALA A 263 2.21 32.19 20.75
CA ALA A 263 2.34 33.44 21.49
C ALA A 263 3.14 33.29 22.81
N SER A 264 3.12 32.11 23.42
CA SER A 264 3.90 31.79 24.62
C SER A 264 5.33 31.32 24.33
N VAL A 265 5.73 31.20 23.06
CA VAL A 265 7.09 30.77 22.69
C VAL A 265 8.06 31.94 22.79
N GLU A 266 9.06 31.79 23.66
CA GLU A 266 10.13 32.78 23.80
C GLU A 266 11.28 32.51 22.81
N TRP A 267 11.24 33.11 21.62
CA TRP A 267 12.27 32.90 20.58
C TRP A 267 13.66 33.42 20.99
N LEU A 268 14.66 32.54 20.93
CA LEU A 268 16.06 32.84 21.23
C LEU A 268 16.72 33.58 20.06
N GLN A 269 17.86 34.24 20.32
CA GLN A 269 18.63 34.90 19.27
C GLN A 269 19.12 33.91 18.20
N VAL A 270 19.40 32.66 18.58
CA VAL A 270 19.76 31.60 17.62
C VAL A 270 18.60 31.27 16.68
N ASP A 271 17.36 31.25 17.17
CA ASP A 271 16.16 31.01 16.35
C ASP A 271 15.98 32.13 15.31
N ARG A 272 16.21 33.38 15.73
CA ARG A 272 16.19 34.55 14.84
C ARG A 272 17.26 34.46 13.76
N ASN A 273 18.49 34.11 14.12
CA ASN A 273 19.58 33.96 13.17
C ASN A 273 19.30 32.82 12.17
N ALA A 274 18.81 31.68 12.65
CA ALA A 274 18.39 30.55 11.81
C ALA A 274 17.29 30.95 10.82
N SER A 275 16.27 31.67 11.30
CA SER A 275 15.16 32.15 10.46
C SER A 275 15.62 33.17 9.42
N GLN A 276 16.47 34.12 9.80
CA GLN A 276 17.05 35.09 8.87
C GLN A 276 17.85 34.40 7.76
N LEU A 277 18.67 33.42 8.13
CA LEU A 277 19.52 32.69 7.20
C LEU A 277 18.68 31.83 6.26
N PHE A 278 17.79 30.97 6.79
CA PHE A 278 16.91 30.11 5.98
C PHE A 278 16.09 30.91 4.98
N SER A 279 15.37 31.93 5.46
CA SER A 279 14.53 32.79 4.62
C SER A 279 15.34 33.59 3.59
N SER A 280 16.61 33.91 3.86
CA SER A 280 17.46 34.58 2.88
C SER A 280 17.77 33.69 1.68
N PHE A 281 18.05 32.41 1.87
CA PHE A 281 18.34 31.47 0.79
C PHE A 281 17.10 31.16 -0.05
N ILE A 282 15.94 31.01 0.60
CA ILE A 282 14.67 30.85 -0.13
C ILE A 282 14.35 32.10 -0.95
N ARG A 283 14.53 33.32 -0.39
CA ARG A 283 14.35 34.57 -1.15
C ARG A 283 15.33 34.70 -2.32
N GLN A 284 16.59 34.29 -2.15
CA GLN A 284 17.59 34.27 -3.22
C GLN A 284 17.16 33.33 -4.35
N PHE A 285 16.73 32.12 -4.02
CA PHE A 285 16.21 31.18 -5.02
C PHE A 285 14.99 31.74 -5.76
N VAL A 286 14.02 32.32 -5.05
CA VAL A 286 12.84 32.92 -5.69
C VAL A 286 13.23 34.08 -6.63
N LYS A 287 14.23 34.88 -6.26
CA LYS A 287 14.64 36.06 -7.04
C LYS A 287 15.55 35.72 -8.23
N TYR A 288 16.47 34.77 -8.07
CA TYR A 288 17.53 34.50 -9.03
C TYR A 288 17.48 33.10 -9.64
N SER A 289 16.50 32.29 -9.23
CA SER A 289 16.44 30.85 -9.55
C SER A 289 17.72 30.11 -9.17
N ASP A 290 18.46 30.61 -8.18
CA ASP A 290 19.67 30.03 -7.64
C ASP A 290 19.80 30.49 -6.17
N PRO A 291 19.79 29.57 -5.19
CA PRO A 291 19.91 29.93 -3.79
C PRO A 291 21.28 30.54 -3.45
N ASN A 292 22.28 30.37 -4.32
CA ASN A 292 23.63 30.88 -4.10
C ASN A 292 23.81 32.34 -4.46
N LEU A 293 22.92 32.98 -5.21
CA LEU A 293 23.16 34.33 -5.69
C LEU A 293 22.53 35.36 -4.73
N PRO A 294 23.28 36.37 -4.23
CA PRO A 294 24.64 36.80 -4.63
C PRO A 294 25.78 36.29 -3.73
N LEU A 295 25.57 35.20 -2.98
CA LEU A 295 26.55 34.55 -2.10
C LEU A 295 27.57 33.69 -2.88
N ASP A 296 28.37 32.93 -2.14
CA ASP A 296 29.63 32.32 -2.57
C ASP A 296 29.54 30.98 -3.33
N GLY A 297 28.33 30.51 -3.68
CA GLY A 297 28.19 29.25 -4.42
C GLY A 297 28.28 27.98 -3.54
N SER A 298 28.20 28.10 -2.21
CA SER A 298 28.36 26.98 -1.27
C SER A 298 27.33 25.86 -1.41
N TRP A 299 26.14 26.13 -1.97
CA TRP A 299 25.09 25.14 -2.20
C TRP A 299 25.16 24.55 -3.62
N SER A 300 25.84 23.41 -3.74
CA SER A 300 25.89 22.66 -5.00
C SER A 300 24.53 22.11 -5.40
N ALA A 301 24.20 22.21 -6.68
CA ALA A 301 22.96 21.65 -7.24
C ALA A 301 22.93 20.12 -7.04
N HIS A 302 21.74 19.60 -6.72
CA HIS A 302 21.46 18.18 -6.67
C HIS A 302 21.64 17.56 -8.06
N GLN A 303 22.43 16.50 -8.14
CA GLN A 303 22.77 15.82 -9.39
C GLN A 303 22.47 14.33 -9.29
N PRO A 304 22.09 13.66 -10.39
CA PRO A 304 21.65 12.26 -10.36
C PRO A 304 22.72 11.25 -9.93
N ARG A 305 24.00 11.64 -9.95
CA ARG A 305 25.12 10.79 -9.52
C ARG A 305 25.75 11.22 -8.21
N ALA A 306 25.60 12.49 -7.84
CA ALA A 306 26.29 13.05 -6.69
C ALA A 306 25.35 13.29 -5.50
N HIS A 307 24.04 13.31 -5.74
CA HIS A 307 22.98 13.48 -4.74
C HIS A 307 23.28 14.55 -3.69
N TRP A 308 23.82 15.68 -4.15
CA TRP A 308 24.17 16.78 -3.26
C TRP A 308 22.92 17.32 -2.57
N PHE A 309 23.04 17.56 -1.27
CA PHE A 309 22.05 18.29 -0.49
C PHE A 309 22.76 19.18 0.53
N LEU A 310 22.09 20.24 0.91
CA LEU A 310 22.57 21.14 1.95
C LEU A 310 21.90 20.78 3.29
N GLN A 311 22.71 20.40 4.27
CA GLN A 311 22.21 20.19 5.63
C GLN A 311 22.20 21.51 6.38
N PHE A 312 21.01 22.06 6.62
CA PHE A 312 20.83 23.23 7.49
C PHE A 312 20.94 22.78 8.94
N ASN A 313 22.11 22.98 9.54
CA ASN A 313 22.34 22.76 10.96
C ASN A 313 22.86 24.08 11.54
N TYR A 314 21.97 24.92 12.05
CA TYR A 314 22.37 26.18 12.66
C TYR A 314 22.96 25.90 14.04
N SER A 315 24.28 25.94 14.14
CA SER A 315 24.99 25.98 15.42
C SER A 315 25.43 27.41 15.72
N SER A 316 25.46 27.78 17.00
CA SER A 316 26.06 29.05 17.43
C SER A 316 27.50 29.14 16.91
N GLY A 317 27.79 30.18 16.12
CA GLY A 317 29.13 30.42 15.53
C GLY A 317 29.27 30.19 14.03
N GLN A 318 28.24 29.72 13.32
CA GLN A 318 28.27 29.69 11.85
C GLN A 318 28.14 31.10 11.26
N SER A 319 28.88 31.36 10.18
CA SER A 319 28.78 32.59 9.41
C SER A 319 27.38 32.73 8.81
N LEU A 320 26.78 33.93 8.87
CA LEU A 320 25.52 34.25 8.17
C LEU A 320 25.63 34.14 6.64
N HIS A 321 26.82 33.83 6.12
CA HIS A 321 27.06 33.57 4.70
C HIS A 321 27.03 32.09 4.32
N SER A 322 27.15 31.18 5.31
CA SER A 322 27.06 29.74 5.05
C SER A 322 25.79 29.18 5.70
N PRO A 323 24.83 28.69 4.90
CA PRO A 323 23.54 28.19 5.39
C PRO A 323 23.64 26.85 6.12
N GLY A 324 24.73 26.12 5.94
CA GLY A 324 24.86 24.76 6.44
C GLY A 324 26.05 24.03 5.85
N ILE A 325 25.98 22.69 5.88
CA ILE A 325 27.06 21.81 5.43
C ILE A 325 26.59 21.06 4.18
N LEU A 326 27.34 21.18 3.09
CA LEU A 326 27.10 20.41 1.88
C LEU A 326 27.44 18.93 2.11
N LYS A 327 26.49 18.04 1.84
CA LYS A 327 26.60 16.59 2.02
C LYS A 327 26.02 15.86 0.81
N LYS A 328 26.20 14.54 0.78
CA LYS A 328 25.68 13.64 -0.26
C LYS A 328 24.84 12.53 0.32
N ASP A 329 23.99 11.94 -0.51
CA ASP A 329 23.35 10.65 -0.27
C ASP A 329 22.55 10.62 1.05
N TYR A 330 21.70 11.63 1.27
CA TYR A 330 20.87 11.69 2.47
C TYR A 330 19.94 10.47 2.55
N ARG A 331 20.20 9.57 3.51
CA ARG A 331 19.42 8.35 3.76
C ARG A 331 19.15 7.52 2.50
N PHE A 332 20.14 7.46 1.60
CA PHE A 332 19.95 6.86 0.28
C PHE A 332 19.79 5.33 0.31
N GLU A 333 20.25 4.69 1.39
CA GLU A 333 20.03 3.26 1.66
C GLU A 333 18.56 2.98 1.96
N GLU A 334 17.92 3.84 2.76
CA GLU A 334 16.49 3.81 3.05
C GLU A 334 15.67 4.17 1.81
N VAL A 335 16.09 5.17 1.03
CA VAL A 335 15.48 5.48 -0.26
C VAL A 335 15.51 4.24 -1.17
N ALA A 336 16.63 3.52 -1.23
CA ALA A 336 16.74 2.29 -2.02
C ALA A 336 15.89 1.15 -1.47
N PHE A 337 15.76 1.03 -0.15
CA PHE A 337 14.85 0.08 0.50
C PHE A 337 13.41 0.29 0.03
N TRP A 338 12.90 1.52 0.10
CA TRP A 338 11.53 1.85 -0.29
C TRP A 338 11.29 1.78 -1.80
N ASN A 339 12.22 2.29 -2.62
CA ASN A 339 12.00 2.46 -4.07
C ASN A 339 12.45 1.26 -4.90
N ASN A 340 13.37 0.44 -4.41
CA ASN A 340 13.91 -0.70 -5.16
C ASN A 340 13.58 -2.03 -4.49
N TYR A 341 13.88 -2.18 -3.20
CA TYR A 341 13.75 -3.48 -2.51
C TYR A 341 12.29 -3.90 -2.32
N LEU A 342 11.44 -3.03 -1.73
CA LEU A 342 10.03 -3.38 -1.50
C LEU A 342 9.27 -3.68 -2.80
N PRO A 343 9.36 -2.89 -3.88
CA PRO A 343 8.71 -3.23 -5.15
C PRO A 343 9.23 -4.53 -5.76
N ALA A 344 10.53 -4.83 -5.61
CA ALA A 344 11.09 -6.10 -6.05
C ALA A 344 10.51 -7.28 -5.24
N LEU A 345 10.34 -7.13 -3.93
CA LEU A 345 9.80 -8.16 -3.04
C LEU A 345 8.37 -8.59 -3.43
N VAL A 346 7.55 -7.65 -3.92
CA VAL A 346 6.19 -7.94 -4.43
C VAL A 346 6.23 -8.83 -5.68
N ASN A 347 7.27 -8.70 -6.51
CA ASN A 347 7.41 -9.45 -7.76
C ASN A 347 7.95 -10.87 -7.56
N TYR A 348 8.58 -11.15 -6.42
CA TYR A 348 9.00 -12.49 -6.06
C TYR A 348 7.81 -13.27 -5.49
N MET A 349 7.11 -14.00 -6.35
CA MET A 349 6.26 -15.11 -5.89
C MET A 349 7.17 -16.14 -5.24
N THR A 350 6.94 -16.46 -3.97
CA THR A 350 7.50 -17.66 -3.37
C THR A 350 6.87 -18.85 -4.08
N THR A 351 7.56 -19.40 -5.09
CA THR A 351 7.11 -20.62 -5.79
C THR A 351 7.13 -21.85 -4.88
N THR A 352 7.68 -21.71 -3.68
CA THR A 352 7.64 -22.69 -2.61
C THR A 352 6.44 -22.39 -1.71
N PHE A 353 5.39 -23.20 -1.85
CA PHE A 353 4.31 -23.27 -0.88
C PHE A 353 4.89 -23.50 0.53
N PRO A 354 4.26 -22.95 1.59
CA PRO A 354 4.61 -23.32 2.97
C PRO A 354 4.61 -24.86 3.10
N PRO A 355 5.57 -25.46 3.81
CA PRO A 355 5.64 -26.91 3.95
C PRO A 355 4.35 -27.53 4.53
N GLU A 356 3.58 -26.75 5.31
CA GLU A 356 2.26 -27.14 5.82
C GLU A 356 1.21 -27.34 4.73
N GLU A 357 1.23 -26.55 3.65
CA GLU A 357 0.29 -26.73 2.53
C GLU A 357 0.68 -27.93 1.65
N GLY A 358 1.95 -28.31 1.65
CA GLY A 358 2.45 -29.49 0.94
C GLY A 358 1.88 -30.79 1.51
N SER A 359 1.86 -30.95 2.84
CA SER A 359 1.29 -32.15 3.48
C SER A 359 -0.23 -32.21 3.27
N VAL A 360 -0.94 -31.10 3.50
CA VAL A 360 -2.41 -31.02 3.34
C VAL A 360 -2.82 -31.28 1.89
N ARG A 361 -2.06 -30.77 0.91
CA ARG A 361 -2.34 -31.02 -0.51
C ARG A 361 -2.08 -32.48 -0.90
N ASN A 362 -1.03 -33.10 -0.35
CA ASN A 362 -0.77 -34.52 -0.57
C ASN A 362 -1.90 -35.39 0.04
N GLU A 363 -2.32 -35.07 1.26
CA GLU A 363 -3.46 -35.73 1.90
C GLU A 363 -4.76 -35.54 1.10
N LEU A 364 -5.04 -34.33 0.63
CA LEU A 364 -6.22 -34.03 -0.18
C LEU A 364 -6.19 -34.74 -1.55
N THR A 365 -5.01 -34.86 -2.15
CA THR A 365 -4.83 -35.56 -3.43
C THR A 365 -5.02 -37.07 -3.26
N LEU A 366 -4.47 -37.64 -2.19
CA LEU A 366 -4.69 -39.03 -1.80
C LEU A 366 -6.18 -39.30 -1.50
N PHE A 367 -6.83 -38.42 -0.74
CA PHE A 367 -8.25 -38.53 -0.43
C PHE A 367 -9.12 -38.50 -1.70
N LYS A 368 -8.87 -37.54 -2.60
CA LYS A 368 -9.58 -37.45 -3.89
C LYS A 368 -9.36 -38.70 -4.75
N GLY A 369 -8.15 -39.24 -4.77
CA GLY A 369 -7.83 -40.48 -5.48
C GLY A 369 -8.57 -41.69 -4.91
N LEU A 370 -8.52 -41.89 -3.58
CA LEU A 370 -9.21 -42.98 -2.88
C LEU A 370 -10.73 -42.88 -3.06
N PHE A 371 -11.30 -41.68 -2.93
CA PHE A 371 -12.73 -41.44 -3.13
C PHE A 371 -13.16 -41.77 -4.57
N GLY A 372 -12.35 -41.39 -5.57
CA GLY A 372 -12.57 -41.75 -6.97
C GLY A 372 -12.55 -43.27 -7.20
N ILE A 373 -11.60 -43.98 -6.60
CA ILE A 373 -11.51 -45.45 -6.67
C ILE A 373 -12.75 -46.10 -6.04
N CYS A 374 -13.16 -45.65 -4.84
CA CYS A 374 -14.36 -46.14 -4.17
C CYS A 374 -15.63 -45.91 -4.99
N LEU A 375 -15.75 -44.76 -5.66
CA LEU A 375 -16.86 -44.46 -6.57
C LEU A 375 -16.90 -45.43 -7.75
N ILE A 376 -15.75 -45.72 -8.37
CA ILE A 376 -15.66 -46.67 -9.49
C ILE A 376 -16.06 -48.07 -9.03
N PHE A 377 -15.57 -48.54 -7.88
CA PHE A 377 -15.98 -49.83 -7.32
C PHE A 377 -17.48 -49.88 -6.99
N GLY A 378 -18.03 -48.79 -6.44
CA GLY A 378 -19.47 -48.68 -6.18
C GLY A 378 -20.30 -48.78 -7.45
N ILE A 379 -19.89 -48.10 -8.52
CA ILE A 379 -20.56 -48.17 -9.84
C ILE A 379 -20.47 -49.58 -10.42
N ILE A 380 -19.29 -50.22 -10.35
CA ILE A 380 -19.10 -51.59 -10.83
C ILE A 380 -20.02 -52.56 -10.06
N LEU A 381 -20.10 -52.44 -8.73
CA LEU A 381 -21.00 -53.26 -7.92
C LEU A 381 -22.48 -53.05 -8.27
N ILE A 382 -22.89 -51.81 -8.53
CA ILE A 382 -24.24 -51.50 -8.99
C ILE A 382 -24.51 -52.15 -10.35
N VAL A 383 -23.58 -52.05 -11.30
CA VAL A 383 -23.72 -52.67 -12.62
C VAL A 383 -23.80 -54.20 -12.51
N ILE A 384 -22.98 -54.81 -11.65
CA ILE A 384 -23.00 -56.27 -11.40
C ILE A 384 -24.32 -56.69 -10.77
N THR A 385 -24.82 -55.97 -9.76
CA THR A 385 -26.08 -56.30 -9.09
C THR A 385 -27.29 -56.12 -10.02
N LEU A 386 -27.30 -55.07 -10.84
CA LEU A 386 -28.33 -54.87 -11.88
C LEU A 386 -28.27 -55.95 -12.96
N SER A 387 -27.08 -56.35 -13.40
CA SER A 387 -26.89 -57.42 -14.38
C SER A 387 -27.32 -58.79 -13.83
N LEU A 388 -26.96 -59.10 -12.58
CA LEU A 388 -27.43 -60.31 -11.90
C LEU A 388 -28.94 -60.31 -11.69
N GLY A 389 -29.52 -59.18 -11.28
CA GLY A 389 -30.98 -59.02 -11.15
C GLY A 389 -31.71 -59.19 -12.48
N TYR A 390 -31.18 -58.61 -13.56
CA TYR A 390 -31.70 -58.79 -14.91
C TYR A 390 -31.65 -60.27 -15.35
N ASN A 391 -30.55 -60.97 -15.10
CA ASN A 391 -30.41 -62.39 -15.42
C ASN A 391 -31.36 -63.28 -14.61
N VAL A 392 -31.64 -62.96 -13.34
CA VAL A 392 -32.62 -63.70 -12.53
C VAL A 392 -34.05 -63.47 -13.04
N CYS A 393 -34.44 -62.21 -13.29
CA CYS A 393 -35.77 -61.89 -13.82
C CYS A 393 -36.02 -62.48 -15.22
N THR A 394 -35.02 -62.47 -16.09
CA THR A 394 -35.13 -63.06 -17.44
C THR A 394 -35.18 -64.59 -17.39
N ARG A 395 -34.48 -65.23 -16.44
CA ARG A 395 -34.56 -66.68 -16.26
C ARG A 395 -35.93 -67.13 -15.76
N ASP A 396 -36.56 -66.38 -14.86
CA ASP A 396 -37.94 -66.67 -14.43
C ASP A 396 -38.94 -66.48 -15.56
N LEU A 397 -38.77 -65.45 -16.41
CA LEU A 397 -39.58 -65.26 -17.62
C LEU A 397 -39.42 -66.40 -18.62
N GLN A 398 -38.20 -66.87 -18.86
CA GLN A 398 -37.93 -68.01 -19.75
C GLN A 398 -38.55 -69.32 -19.21
N ILE A 399 -38.50 -69.56 -17.90
CA ILE A 399 -39.12 -70.74 -17.28
C ILE A 399 -40.66 -70.69 -17.41
N ILE A 400 -41.26 -69.51 -17.24
CA ILE A 400 -42.71 -69.31 -17.44
C ILE A 400 -43.09 -69.58 -18.90
N GLU A 401 -42.30 -69.13 -19.86
CA GLU A 401 -42.53 -69.30 -21.29
C GLU A 401 -42.33 -70.77 -21.76
N GLU A 402 -41.33 -71.47 -21.20
CA GLU A 402 -41.13 -72.91 -21.39
C GLU A 402 -42.28 -73.75 -20.82
N ASN A 403 -42.83 -73.36 -19.67
CA ASN A 403 -43.99 -74.06 -19.08
C ASN A 403 -45.26 -73.82 -19.90
N ARG A 404 -45.44 -72.61 -20.44
CA ARG A 404 -46.57 -72.25 -21.31
C ARG A 404 -46.52 -72.99 -22.66
N THR A 405 -45.31 -73.16 -23.21
CA THR A 405 -45.11 -73.95 -24.44
C THR A 405 -45.28 -75.44 -24.20
N LYS A 406 -44.83 -75.99 -23.06
CA LYS A 406 -45.09 -77.39 -22.67
C LYS A 406 -46.58 -77.68 -22.41
N GLU A 407 -47.35 -76.75 -21.85
CA GLU A 407 -48.81 -76.86 -21.72
C GLU A 407 -49.52 -76.85 -23.09
N ASN A 408 -49.14 -75.92 -23.97
CA ASN A 408 -49.67 -75.87 -25.34
C ASN A 408 -49.38 -77.18 -26.09
N TRP A 409 -48.18 -77.73 -25.96
CA TRP A 409 -47.80 -78.98 -26.62
C TRP A 409 -48.54 -80.22 -26.09
N LYS A 410 -48.89 -80.24 -24.79
CA LYS A 410 -49.76 -81.27 -24.20
C LYS A 410 -51.21 -81.19 -24.68
N ASN A 411 -51.72 -79.99 -24.95
CA ASN A 411 -53.05 -79.79 -25.51
C ASN A 411 -53.14 -80.21 -26.99
N THR A 412 -52.10 -79.97 -27.79
CA THR A 412 -52.08 -80.38 -29.21
C THR A 412 -52.00 -81.90 -29.39
N ARG A 413 -51.37 -82.64 -28.46
CA ARG A 413 -51.27 -84.12 -28.54
C ARG A 413 -52.56 -84.88 -28.24
N ARG A 414 -53.60 -84.26 -27.65
CA ARG A 414 -54.88 -84.96 -27.39
C ARG A 414 -55.81 -85.02 -28.61
N LEU A 415 -55.53 -84.29 -29.69
CA LEU A 415 -56.48 -84.10 -30.78
C LEU A 415 -56.18 -84.87 -32.07
N THR A 416 -55.07 -85.59 -32.20
CA THR A 416 -54.78 -86.33 -33.44
C THR A 416 -53.97 -87.60 -33.22
N SER A 417 -54.65 -88.74 -33.43
CA SER A 417 -54.10 -90.03 -33.83
C SER A 417 -55.01 -90.60 -34.94
N PRO A 418 -54.62 -91.63 -35.71
CA PRO A 418 -53.49 -91.84 -36.65
C PRO A 418 -54.07 -91.92 -38.11
N PRO A 419 -53.53 -92.57 -39.19
CA PRO A 419 -52.35 -93.45 -39.31
C PRO A 419 -51.44 -93.32 -40.57
N PHE A 420 -50.32 -94.06 -40.47
CA PHE A 420 -49.51 -94.76 -41.50
C PHE A 420 -49.66 -94.40 -42.99
N ILE A 421 -48.53 -94.17 -43.67
CA ILE A 421 -48.13 -94.86 -44.91
C ILE A 421 -46.62 -94.68 -45.14
N GLU A 422 -46.02 -95.80 -45.51
CA GLU A 422 -44.62 -96.08 -45.81
C GLU A 422 -44.29 -95.67 -47.26
N ARG A 423 -43.19 -94.93 -47.50
CA ARG A 423 -42.50 -94.98 -48.80
C ARG A 423 -41.03 -94.59 -48.70
N ARG A 424 -40.22 -95.52 -49.18
CA ARG A 424 -38.77 -95.53 -49.41
C ARG A 424 -38.42 -94.62 -50.60
N GLU A 425 -37.33 -93.85 -50.50
CA GLU A 425 -36.39 -93.61 -51.61
C GLU A 425 -35.09 -92.95 -51.11
N GLU A 426 -33.98 -93.51 -51.61
CA GLU A 426 -32.59 -93.07 -51.45
C GLU A 426 -32.34 -91.73 -52.15
N PHE A 427 -31.34 -90.94 -51.71
CA PHE A 427 -30.30 -90.39 -52.60
C PHE A 427 -29.14 -89.72 -51.82
N GLU A 428 -27.95 -90.17 -52.20
CA GLU A 428 -26.57 -89.65 -52.17
C GLU A 428 -26.17 -88.36 -51.39
N ARG A 429 -25.29 -88.59 -50.40
CA ARG A 429 -23.84 -88.28 -50.39
C ARG A 429 -23.34 -87.05 -51.20
N VAL A 430 -22.98 -85.95 -50.54
CA VAL A 430 -21.77 -85.13 -50.85
C VAL A 430 -21.19 -84.51 -49.56
N SER A 431 -19.87 -84.48 -49.52
CA SER A 431 -18.91 -84.20 -48.46
C SER A 431 -18.57 -82.71 -48.20
N ASN A 432 -18.12 -82.45 -46.97
CA ASN A 432 -17.02 -81.58 -46.49
C ASN A 432 -17.00 -80.08 -46.85
N PHE A 433 -17.14 -79.20 -45.85
CA PHE A 433 -16.01 -78.63 -45.07
C PHE A 433 -16.53 -77.94 -43.81
#